data_AF-A0A812Y5H4-F1
#
_entry.id   AF-A0A812Y5H4-F1
#
_cell.length_a   1.000
_cell.length_b   1.000
_cell.length_c   1.000
_cell.angle_alpha   90.00
_cell.angle_beta   90.00
_cell.angle_gamma   90.00
#
_symmetry.space_group_name_H-M   'P 1'
#
loop_
_entity.id
_entity.type
_entity.pdbx_description
1 polymer ?
#
loop_
_entity_poly.entity_id
_entity_poly.type
_entity_poly.pdbx_seq_one_letter_code
_entity_poly.pdbx_strand_id
1 'polypeptide(L)'
;MSIAGGVSWEGVLLPLRHISEAWIWTTCFIIYISFTYFAVLNVVTAVFCNSAIESAQNDHATVVQNMLDNKESHLKKLRALFSKFDIQENGGITYGMFEEKLDSPAVREYFETLGLDVWDSWSFFKLLDQDGGGLVEVEEFFMGCLRFSGQARAMDVGKIIQDQGWIIRNQGRFQSFVEGELHKMHEQMASLTGFLSSISRGVACEQL
;
A
#
# COMPACT_ATOMS: atom_id res chain seq x y z
N MET A 1 26.51 39.08 13.48
CA MET A 1 25.59 37.97 13.16
C MET A 1 24.34 38.53 12.47
N SER A 2 24.42 38.94 11.20
CA SER A 2 23.28 39.64 10.55
C SER A 2 22.19 38.73 9.99
N ILE A 3 22.37 37.41 10.08
CA ILE A 3 21.48 36.41 9.47
C ILE A 3 20.70 35.61 10.53
N ALA A 4 21.34 35.28 11.66
CA ALA A 4 20.76 34.45 12.73
C ALA A 4 20.39 35.28 14.00
N GLY A 5 19.71 36.42 13.82
CA GLY A 5 19.11 37.18 14.92
C GLY A 5 20.01 38.18 15.66
N GLY A 6 21.18 38.55 15.11
CA GLY A 6 21.99 39.67 15.60
C GLY A 6 21.61 41.01 14.96
N VAL A 7 22.58 41.90 14.78
CA VAL A 7 22.38 43.24 14.18
C VAL A 7 21.78 43.13 12.77
N SER A 8 20.72 43.89 12.49
CA SER A 8 20.08 43.93 11.16
C SER A 8 21.12 44.17 10.06
N TRP A 9 21.00 43.44 8.94
CA TRP A 9 21.93 43.58 7.82
C TRP A 9 21.96 45.02 7.28
N GLU A 10 20.83 45.75 7.39
CA GLU A 10 20.71 47.17 7.08
C GLU A 10 21.60 48.05 7.99
N GLY A 11 21.65 47.75 9.30
CA GLY A 11 22.49 48.46 10.26
C GLY A 11 23.99 48.28 10.00
N VAL A 12 24.38 47.17 9.36
CA VAL A 12 25.77 46.92 8.93
C VAL A 12 26.07 47.53 7.57
N LEU A 13 25.06 47.66 6.71
CA LEU A 13 25.19 48.24 5.37
C LEU A 13 25.47 49.74 5.40
N LEU A 14 24.88 50.46 6.36
CA LEU A 14 25.05 51.91 6.57
C LEU A 14 26.51 52.35 6.78
N PRO A 15 27.27 51.83 7.76
CA PRO A 15 28.67 52.18 7.94
C PRO A 15 29.56 51.66 6.80
N LEU A 16 29.22 50.51 6.20
CA LEU A 16 29.98 49.94 5.09
C LEU A 16 29.92 50.83 3.84
N ARG A 17 28.76 51.40 3.54
CA ARG A 17 28.59 52.38 2.44
C ARG A 17 29.39 53.66 2.66
N HIS A 18 29.61 54.06 3.91
CA HIS A 18 30.36 55.28 4.25
C HIS A 18 31.88 55.10 4.18
N ILE A 19 32.39 53.88 4.36
CA ILE A 19 33.84 53.61 4.45
C ILE A 19 34.45 53.33 3.06
N SER A 20 33.70 52.73 2.13
CA SER A 20 34.20 52.41 0.79
C SER A 20 33.51 53.25 -0.28
N GLU A 21 34.23 54.15 -0.96
CA GLU A 21 33.71 54.87 -2.14
C GLU A 21 33.48 53.93 -3.34
N ALA A 22 34.10 52.75 -3.34
CA ALA A 22 33.88 51.70 -4.33
C ALA A 22 32.67 50.82 -3.96
N TRP A 23 31.68 50.77 -4.85
CA TRP A 23 30.39 50.06 -4.67
C TRP A 23 30.52 48.52 -4.61
N ILE A 24 31.72 48.00 -4.87
CA ILE A 24 32.00 46.57 -4.99
C ILE A 24 31.70 45.85 -3.67
N TRP A 25 32.14 46.39 -2.53
CA TRP A 25 31.98 45.74 -1.23
C TRP A 25 30.51 45.66 -0.78
N THR A 26 29.74 46.72 -1.03
CA THR A 26 28.29 46.75 -0.77
C THR A 26 27.57 45.69 -1.62
N THR A 27 27.90 45.61 -2.90
CA THR A 27 27.30 44.62 -3.81
C THR A 27 27.66 43.19 -3.42
N CYS A 28 28.93 42.91 -3.09
CA CYS A 28 29.36 41.60 -2.59
C CYS A 28 28.60 41.20 -1.31
N PHE A 29 28.37 42.14 -0.40
CA PHE A 29 27.62 41.88 0.83
C PHE A 29 26.14 41.58 0.57
N ILE A 30 25.50 42.33 -0.33
CA ILE A 30 24.09 42.07 -0.72
C ILE A 30 23.94 40.71 -1.39
N ILE A 31 24.87 40.33 -2.28
CA ILE A 31 24.88 39.02 -2.94
C ILE A 31 25.04 37.92 -1.88
N TYR A 32 25.96 38.08 -0.93
CA TYR A 32 26.17 37.12 0.16
C TYR A 32 24.90 36.92 1.01
N ILE A 33 24.24 38.01 1.41
CA ILE A 33 22.99 37.95 2.18
C ILE A 33 21.89 37.28 1.36
N SER A 34 21.69 37.71 0.11
CA SER A 34 20.66 37.16 -0.78
C SER A 34 20.87 35.66 -1.01
N PHE A 35 22.10 35.25 -1.32
CA PHE A 35 22.44 33.84 -1.50
C PHE A 35 22.15 33.02 -0.24
N THR A 36 22.49 33.55 0.94
CA THR A 36 22.28 32.83 2.20
C THR A 36 20.80 32.67 2.53
N TYR A 37 19.97 33.70 2.30
CA TYR A 37 18.52 33.60 2.51
C TYR A 37 17.82 32.71 1.50
N PHE A 38 18.10 32.89 0.20
CA PHE A 38 17.39 32.17 -0.87
C PHE A 38 17.89 30.75 -1.09
N ALA A 39 19.19 30.48 -0.90
CA ALA A 39 19.75 29.15 -1.11
C ALA A 39 19.97 28.42 0.22
N VAL A 40 20.84 28.96 1.08
CA VAL A 40 21.34 28.20 2.24
C VAL A 40 20.23 27.89 3.24
N LEU A 41 19.43 28.88 3.65
CA LEU A 41 18.34 28.65 4.62
C LEU A 41 17.27 27.71 4.07
N ASN A 42 16.95 27.82 2.78
CA ASN A 42 15.97 26.94 2.14
C ASN A 42 16.49 25.49 2.03
N VAL A 43 17.77 25.29 1.71
CA VAL A 43 18.40 23.96 1.71
C VAL A 43 18.39 23.35 3.10
N VAL A 44 18.76 24.12 4.12
CA VAL A 44 18.76 23.65 5.52
C VAL A 44 17.34 23.28 5.96
N THR A 45 16.35 24.14 5.67
CA THR A 45 14.93 23.86 5.97
C THR A 45 14.44 22.61 5.24
N ALA A 46 14.82 22.43 3.98
CA ALA A 46 14.45 21.25 3.21
C ALA A 46 15.03 19.96 3.81
N VAL A 47 16.30 19.98 4.24
CA VAL A 47 16.93 18.83 4.92
C VAL A 47 16.20 18.50 6.21
N PHE A 48 15.90 19.49 7.05
CA PHE A 48 15.17 19.25 8.30
C PHE A 48 13.75 18.73 8.07
N CYS A 49 13.02 19.30 7.11
CA CYS A 49 11.71 18.79 6.72
C CYS A 49 11.81 17.35 6.22
N ASN A 50 12.81 17.02 5.40
CA ASN A 50 13.01 15.67 4.91
C ASN A 50 13.32 14.69 6.04
N SER A 51 14.19 15.05 6.99
CA SER A 51 14.46 14.24 8.18
C SER A 51 13.24 14.07 9.07
N ALA A 52 12.40 15.10 9.22
CA ALA A 52 11.16 15.01 9.98
C ALA A 52 10.14 14.08 9.30
N ILE A 53 9.99 14.16 7.97
CA ILE A 53 9.12 13.27 7.19
C ILE A 53 9.64 11.83 7.24
N GLU A 54 10.94 11.63 7.05
CA GLU A 54 11.58 10.31 7.10
C GLU A 54 11.43 9.67 8.49
N SER A 55 11.65 10.43 9.57
CA SER A 55 11.42 9.94 10.94
C SER A 55 9.96 9.57 11.16
N ALA A 56 9.01 10.38 10.67
CA ALA A 56 7.59 10.06 10.78
C ALA A 56 7.17 8.81 9.97
N GLN A 57 7.93 8.43 8.94
CA GLN A 57 7.67 7.24 8.11
C GLN A 57 8.43 6.00 8.58
N ASN A 58 9.65 6.14 9.08
CA ASN A 58 10.54 5.03 9.44
C ASN A 58 10.25 4.39 10.80
N ASP A 59 9.39 4.97 11.64
CA ASP A 59 8.97 4.35 12.90
C ASP A 59 8.34 2.97 12.65
N HIS A 60 7.55 2.82 11.59
CA HIS A 60 6.87 1.56 11.30
C HIS A 60 7.80 0.47 10.76
N ALA A 61 8.64 0.79 9.77
CA ALA A 61 9.59 -0.16 9.21
C ALA A 61 10.59 -0.66 10.27
N THR A 62 11.05 0.23 11.15
CA THR A 62 11.93 -0.10 12.27
C THR A 62 11.23 -1.02 13.28
N VAL A 63 9.96 -0.75 13.61
CA VAL A 63 9.17 -1.61 14.51
C VAL A 63 8.95 -2.99 13.89
N VAL A 64 8.57 -3.08 12.62
CA VAL A 64 8.39 -4.38 11.93
C VAL A 64 9.69 -5.16 11.91
N GLN A 65 10.82 -4.52 11.65
CA GLN A 65 12.13 -5.17 11.66
C GLN A 65 12.49 -5.71 13.05
N ASN A 66 12.27 -4.93 14.11
CA ASN A 66 12.47 -5.40 15.49
C ASN A 66 11.55 -6.58 15.87
N MET A 67 10.33 -6.61 15.35
CA MET A 67 9.38 -7.72 15.54
C MET A 67 9.80 -8.98 14.78
N LEU A 68 10.38 -8.82 13.57
CA LEU A 68 10.93 -9.92 12.77
C LEU A 68 12.19 -10.50 13.42
N ASP A 69 13.07 -9.67 13.96
CA ASP A 69 14.27 -10.12 14.68
C ASP A 69 13.90 -10.93 15.94
N ASN A 70 12.79 -10.60 16.58
CA ASN A 70 12.23 -11.31 17.72
C ASN A 70 11.12 -12.31 17.36
N LYS A 71 10.97 -12.68 16.09
CA LYS A 71 9.88 -13.52 15.57
C LYS A 71 9.60 -14.76 16.43
N GLU A 72 10.64 -15.50 16.79
CA GLU A 72 10.53 -16.71 17.62
C GLU A 72 9.87 -16.46 18.98
N SER A 73 10.15 -15.32 19.61
CA SER A 73 9.54 -14.92 20.89
C SER A 73 8.05 -14.61 20.71
N HIS A 74 7.70 -13.92 19.63
CA HIS A 74 6.31 -13.59 19.31
C HIS A 74 5.51 -14.84 18.93
N LEU A 75 6.08 -15.74 18.13
CA LEU A 75 5.44 -17.02 17.79
C LEU A 75 5.21 -17.89 19.02
N LYS A 76 6.15 -17.93 19.98
CA LYS A 76 5.95 -18.64 21.25
C LYS A 76 4.80 -18.06 22.07
N LYS A 77 4.70 -16.73 22.17
CA LYS A 77 3.59 -16.05 22.85
C LYS A 77 2.25 -16.36 22.17
N LEU A 78 2.19 -16.27 20.84
CA LEU A 78 1.01 -16.60 20.06
C LEU A 78 0.60 -18.06 20.26
N ARG A 79 1.53 -19.00 20.15
CA ARG A 79 1.27 -20.42 20.44
C ARG A 79 0.70 -20.60 21.85
N ALA A 80 1.24 -19.92 22.87
CA ALA A 80 0.71 -20.00 24.24
C ALA A 80 -0.69 -19.37 24.41
N LEU A 81 -1.02 -18.32 23.64
CA LEU A 81 -2.37 -17.72 23.66
C LEU A 81 -3.43 -18.63 23.05
N PHE A 82 -3.05 -19.36 21.99
CA PHE A 82 -3.91 -20.28 21.27
C PHE A 82 -3.90 -21.72 21.84
N SER A 83 -2.85 -22.15 22.54
CA SER A 83 -2.72 -23.52 23.09
C SER A 83 -3.72 -23.87 24.20
N LYS A 84 -4.45 -22.89 24.72
CA LYS A 84 -5.50 -23.13 25.72
C LYS A 84 -6.77 -23.74 25.10
N PHE A 85 -6.96 -23.54 23.81
CA PHE A 85 -7.87 -24.37 23.02
C PHE A 85 -7.01 -25.49 22.46
N ASP A 86 -7.50 -26.73 22.45
CA ASP A 86 -6.83 -27.85 21.79
C ASP A 86 -6.46 -27.43 20.36
N ILE A 87 -5.25 -26.92 20.17
CA ILE A 87 -4.67 -26.79 18.85
C ILE A 87 -4.54 -28.24 18.45
N GLN A 88 -5.44 -28.72 17.58
CA GLN A 88 -5.29 -30.03 16.97
C GLN A 88 -3.82 -30.19 16.57
N GLU A 89 -3.27 -31.40 16.70
CA GLU A 89 -1.84 -31.73 16.49
C GLU A 89 -1.18 -31.13 15.23
N ASN A 90 -1.98 -30.56 14.32
CA ASN A 90 -1.59 -29.86 13.10
C ASN A 90 -1.22 -28.36 13.23
N GLY A 91 -1.31 -27.74 14.42
CA GLY A 91 -0.69 -26.42 14.64
C GLY A 91 -1.36 -25.19 13.99
N GLY A 92 -2.58 -25.31 13.46
CA GLY A 92 -3.30 -24.23 12.78
C GLY A 92 -4.45 -23.60 13.57
N ILE A 93 -4.82 -22.38 13.18
CA ILE A 93 -5.92 -21.57 13.73
C ILE A 93 -7.10 -21.62 12.76
N THR A 94 -8.23 -22.15 13.21
CA THR A 94 -9.49 -22.14 12.45
C THR A 94 -10.29 -20.86 12.73
N TYR A 95 -11.17 -20.45 11.80
CA TYR A 95 -12.01 -19.26 11.97
C TYR A 95 -12.79 -19.23 13.30
N GLY A 96 -13.43 -20.33 13.69
CA GLY A 96 -14.20 -20.37 14.95
C GLY A 96 -13.33 -20.16 16.20
N MET A 97 -12.10 -20.69 16.19
CA MET A 97 -11.13 -20.46 17.28
C MET A 97 -10.65 -19.00 17.29
N PHE A 98 -10.47 -18.43 16.10
CA PHE A 98 -10.05 -17.04 15.95
C PHE A 98 -11.12 -16.07 16.44
N GLU A 99 -12.38 -16.27 16.06
CA GLU A 99 -13.53 -15.45 16.48
C GLU A 99 -13.71 -15.46 17.99
N GLU A 100 -13.69 -16.64 18.62
CA GLU A 100 -13.80 -16.77 20.07
C GLU A 100 -12.62 -16.13 20.82
N LYS A 101 -11.42 -16.15 20.23
CA LYS A 101 -10.21 -15.55 20.82
C LYS A 101 -10.07 -14.07 20.57
N LEU A 102 -10.65 -13.54 19.51
CA LEU A 102 -10.62 -12.10 19.23
C LEU A 102 -11.29 -11.30 20.37
N ASP A 103 -12.35 -11.87 20.96
CA ASP A 103 -13.06 -11.30 22.11
C ASP A 103 -12.27 -11.40 23.43
N SER A 104 -11.20 -12.20 23.47
CA SER A 104 -10.36 -12.31 24.67
C SER A 104 -9.46 -11.08 24.82
N PRO A 105 -9.41 -10.45 26.02
CA PRO A 105 -8.63 -9.23 26.25
C PRO A 105 -7.13 -9.40 25.95
N ALA A 106 -6.56 -10.58 26.21
CA ALA A 106 -5.14 -10.86 25.95
C ALA A 106 -4.77 -10.86 24.44
N VAL A 107 -5.72 -11.19 23.57
CA VAL A 107 -5.52 -11.21 22.13
C VAL A 107 -5.72 -9.81 21.58
N ARG A 108 -6.76 -9.11 22.04
CA ARG A 108 -7.00 -7.70 21.72
C ARG A 108 -5.82 -6.80 22.07
N GLU A 109 -5.25 -6.95 23.27
CA GLU A 109 -4.05 -6.21 23.70
C GLU A 109 -2.85 -6.49 22.78
N TYR A 110 -2.73 -7.73 22.30
CA TYR A 110 -1.68 -8.10 21.35
C TYR A 110 -1.90 -7.44 19.98
N PHE A 111 -3.14 -7.40 19.49
CA PHE A 111 -3.50 -6.69 18.26
C PHE A 111 -3.27 -5.18 18.38
N GLU A 112 -3.63 -4.58 19.52
CA GLU A 112 -3.37 -3.17 19.82
C GLU A 112 -1.86 -2.87 19.86
N THR A 113 -1.05 -3.79 20.42
CA THR A 113 0.42 -3.68 20.39
C THR A 113 0.97 -3.71 18.96
N LEU A 114 0.29 -4.41 18.05
CA LEU A 114 0.61 -4.42 16.62
C LEU A 114 -0.05 -3.26 15.85
N GLY A 115 -0.78 -2.37 16.51
CA GLY A 115 -1.49 -1.27 15.86
C GLY A 115 -2.57 -1.73 14.87
N LEU A 116 -3.14 -2.91 15.10
CA LEU A 116 -4.19 -3.51 14.30
C LEU A 116 -5.54 -3.26 14.95
N ASP A 117 -6.49 -2.77 14.17
CA ASP A 117 -7.88 -2.59 14.58
C ASP A 117 -8.76 -3.53 13.75
N VAL A 118 -9.17 -4.64 14.36
CA VAL A 118 -9.90 -5.72 13.68
C VAL A 118 -11.40 -5.52 13.90
N TRP A 119 -12.02 -4.74 13.01
CA TRP A 119 -13.46 -4.48 13.00
C TRP A 119 -14.28 -5.63 12.39
N ASP A 120 -13.66 -6.37 11.47
CA ASP A 120 -14.27 -7.48 10.73
C ASP A 120 -13.34 -8.69 10.80
N SER A 121 -13.63 -9.57 11.77
CA SER A 121 -12.89 -10.79 12.04
C SER A 121 -12.90 -11.74 10.83
N TRP A 122 -14.02 -11.82 10.12
CA TRP A 122 -14.19 -12.67 8.94
C TRP A 122 -13.34 -12.18 7.77
N SER A 123 -13.44 -10.89 7.43
CA SER A 123 -12.60 -10.32 6.36
C SER A 123 -11.12 -10.45 6.68
N PHE A 124 -10.71 -10.23 7.94
CA PHE A 124 -9.32 -10.37 8.35
C PHE A 124 -8.84 -11.83 8.23
N PHE A 125 -9.61 -12.79 8.73
CA PHE A 125 -9.27 -14.21 8.60
C PHE A 125 -9.14 -14.64 7.13
N LYS A 126 -10.07 -14.18 6.28
CA LYS A 126 -10.04 -14.45 4.84
C LYS A 126 -8.84 -13.81 4.12
N LEU A 127 -8.25 -12.75 4.67
CA LEU A 127 -7.01 -12.16 4.16
C LEU A 127 -5.77 -12.95 4.56
N LEU A 128 -5.84 -13.68 5.68
CA LEU A 128 -4.79 -14.57 6.15
C LEU A 128 -4.84 -15.92 5.43
N ASP A 129 -6.04 -16.48 5.24
CA ASP A 129 -6.33 -17.75 4.53
C ASP A 129 -6.21 -17.57 3.00
N GLN A 130 -4.97 -17.52 2.50
CA GLN A 130 -4.70 -17.32 1.06
C GLN A 130 -4.97 -18.56 0.22
N ASP A 131 -4.78 -19.74 0.80
CA ASP A 131 -5.01 -21.05 0.20
C ASP A 131 -6.50 -21.45 0.24
N GLY A 132 -7.30 -20.82 1.11
CA GLY A 132 -8.73 -21.07 1.24
C GLY A 132 -9.03 -22.40 1.93
N GLY A 133 -8.07 -22.92 2.70
CA GLY A 133 -8.16 -24.16 3.44
C GLY A 133 -8.98 -24.02 4.72
N GLY A 134 -9.26 -22.79 5.17
CA GLY A 134 -9.97 -22.51 6.42
C GLY A 134 -9.13 -22.76 7.67
N LEU A 135 -7.82 -22.96 7.51
CA LEU A 135 -6.86 -23.25 8.57
C LEU A 135 -5.59 -22.44 8.30
N VAL A 136 -5.28 -21.51 9.21
CA VAL A 136 -4.14 -20.59 9.07
C VAL A 136 -3.06 -21.01 10.04
N GLU A 137 -1.83 -21.24 9.58
CA GLU A 137 -0.73 -21.57 10.48
C GLU A 137 -0.38 -20.39 11.40
N VAL A 138 0.10 -20.66 12.63
CA VAL A 138 0.46 -19.57 13.57
C VAL A 138 1.53 -18.64 13.00
N GLU A 139 2.42 -19.17 12.16
CA GLU A 139 3.44 -18.37 11.48
C GLU A 139 2.85 -17.48 10.40
N GLU A 140 1.95 -18.00 9.57
CA GLU A 140 1.21 -17.22 8.57
C GLU A 140 0.33 -16.16 9.22
N PHE A 141 -0.32 -16.50 10.33
CA PHE A 141 -1.07 -15.57 11.14
C PHE A 141 -0.19 -14.40 11.62
N PHE A 142 0.98 -14.70 12.19
CA PHE A 142 1.92 -13.66 12.66
C PHE A 142 2.43 -12.78 11.51
N MET A 143 2.85 -13.41 10.41
CA MET A 143 3.33 -12.69 9.22
C MET A 143 2.25 -11.83 8.59
N GLY A 144 1.00 -12.32 8.56
CA GLY A 144 -0.16 -11.57 8.10
C GLY A 144 -0.48 -10.41 9.04
N CYS A 145 -0.44 -10.61 10.35
CA CYS A 145 -0.58 -9.52 11.33
C CYS A 145 0.51 -8.45 11.12
N LEU A 146 1.76 -8.83 10.88
CA LEU A 146 2.83 -7.86 10.57
C LEU A 146 2.61 -7.12 9.25
N ARG A 147 2.15 -7.84 8.21
CA ARG A 147 1.83 -7.25 6.90
C ARG A 147 0.72 -6.21 6.99
N PHE A 148 -0.23 -6.40 7.90
CA PHE A 148 -1.35 -5.48 8.09
C PHE A 148 -1.12 -4.47 9.23
N SER A 149 -0.15 -4.72 10.13
CA SER A 149 0.29 -3.75 11.13
C SER A 149 0.89 -2.55 10.41
N GLY A 150 0.45 -1.33 10.69
CA GLY A 150 1.09 -0.10 10.22
C GLY A 150 0.18 1.02 9.76
N GLN A 151 -0.80 0.73 8.90
CA GLN A 151 -1.84 1.71 8.53
C GLN A 151 -3.16 0.96 8.40
N ALA A 152 -4.25 1.52 8.94
CA ALA A 152 -5.61 0.99 8.75
C ALA A 152 -5.93 0.69 7.26
N ARG A 153 -5.29 1.42 6.34
CA ARG A 153 -5.36 1.21 4.88
C ARG A 153 -4.78 -0.12 4.40
N ALA A 154 -3.88 -0.78 5.13
CA ALA A 154 -3.25 -2.02 4.68
C ALA A 154 -4.27 -3.18 4.60
N MET A 155 -5.23 -3.23 5.53
CA MET A 155 -6.33 -4.19 5.48
C MET A 155 -7.30 -3.88 4.33
N ASP A 156 -7.66 -2.61 4.14
CA ASP A 156 -8.51 -2.18 3.01
C ASP A 156 -7.85 -2.49 1.66
N VAL A 157 -6.55 -2.21 1.52
CA VAL A 157 -5.77 -2.55 0.32
C VAL A 157 -5.66 -4.06 0.15
N GLY A 158 -5.48 -4.82 1.24
CA GLY A 158 -5.52 -6.28 1.21
C GLY A 158 -6.83 -6.81 0.65
N LYS A 159 -7.96 -6.26 1.11
CA LYS A 159 -9.31 -6.60 0.63
C LYS A 159 -9.46 -6.28 -0.85
N ILE A 160 -9.01 -5.12 -1.30
CA ILE A 160 -9.01 -4.74 -2.72
C ILE A 160 -8.19 -5.73 -3.56
N ILE A 161 -7.00 -6.13 -3.10
CA ILE A 161 -6.15 -7.09 -3.82
C ILE A 161 -6.84 -8.46 -3.92
N GLN A 162 -7.48 -8.91 -2.84
CA GLN A 162 -8.21 -10.17 -2.82
C GLN A 162 -9.41 -10.13 -3.78
N ASP A 163 -10.21 -9.07 -3.74
CA ASP A 163 -11.35 -8.86 -4.62
C ASP A 163 -10.89 -8.76 -6.07
N GLN A 164 -9.78 -8.06 -6.35
CA GLN A 164 -9.18 -7.99 -7.69
C GLN A 164 -8.76 -9.36 -8.19
N GLY A 165 -8.08 -10.17 -7.37
CA GLY A 165 -7.70 -11.54 -7.72
C GLY A 165 -8.91 -12.46 -7.96
N TRP A 166 -10.00 -12.26 -7.23
CA TRP A 166 -11.27 -12.94 -7.49
C TRP A 166 -11.90 -12.49 -8.83
N ILE A 167 -11.95 -11.19 -9.09
CA ILE A 167 -12.47 -10.61 -10.35
C ILE A 167 -11.68 -11.15 -11.54
N ILE A 168 -10.33 -11.14 -11.49
CA ILE A 168 -9.47 -11.64 -12.57
C ILE A 168 -9.76 -13.11 -12.88
N ARG A 169 -9.87 -13.95 -11.85
CA ARG A 169 -10.20 -15.39 -12.01
C ARG A 169 -11.61 -15.59 -12.59
N ASN A 170 -12.55 -14.73 -12.24
CA ASN A 170 -13.91 -14.78 -12.79
C ASN A 170 -13.97 -14.25 -14.23
N GLN A 171 -13.17 -13.24 -14.56
CA GLN A 171 -13.09 -12.64 -15.89
C GLN A 171 -12.56 -13.62 -16.93
N GLY A 172 -11.58 -14.46 -16.58
CA GLY A 172 -11.10 -15.52 -17.48
C GLY A 172 -12.23 -16.48 -17.92
N ARG A 173 -13.12 -16.85 -17.00
CA ARG A 173 -14.29 -17.70 -17.32
C ARG A 173 -15.30 -16.99 -18.22
N PHE A 174 -15.57 -15.72 -17.93
CA PHE A 174 -16.47 -14.93 -18.76
C PHE A 174 -15.92 -14.72 -20.18
N GLN A 175 -14.62 -14.47 -20.31
CA GLN A 175 -13.97 -14.28 -21.61
C GLN A 175 -14.11 -15.53 -22.48
N SER A 176 -13.82 -16.72 -21.95
CA SER A 176 -13.98 -17.97 -22.71
C SER A 176 -15.44 -18.24 -23.10
N PHE A 177 -16.40 -17.86 -22.24
CA PHE A 177 -17.83 -17.98 -22.57
C PHE A 177 -18.23 -17.03 -23.71
N VAL A 178 -17.84 -15.77 -23.64
CA VAL A 178 -18.12 -14.76 -24.68
C VAL A 178 -17.46 -15.13 -26.00
N GLU A 179 -16.19 -15.55 -25.99
CA GLU A 179 -15.50 -16.02 -27.19
C GLU A 179 -16.25 -17.20 -27.84
N GLY A 180 -16.72 -18.16 -27.03
CA GLY A 180 -17.51 -19.29 -27.51
C GLY A 180 -18.84 -18.89 -28.15
N GLU A 181 -19.61 -17.99 -27.54
CA GLU A 181 -20.89 -17.51 -28.09
C GLU A 181 -20.70 -16.63 -29.33
N LEU A 182 -19.67 -15.79 -29.35
CA LEU A 182 -19.34 -14.94 -30.49
C LEU A 182 -18.92 -15.79 -31.70
N HIS A 183 -18.20 -16.89 -31.47
CA HIS A 183 -17.84 -17.84 -32.53
C HIS A 183 -19.08 -18.50 -33.15
N LYS A 184 -20.04 -18.94 -32.33
CA LYS A 184 -21.31 -19.54 -32.81
C LYS A 184 -22.14 -18.54 -33.60
N MET A 185 -22.25 -17.29 -33.13
CA MET A 185 -22.94 -16.22 -33.87
C MET A 185 -22.27 -15.94 -35.22
N HIS A 186 -20.94 -15.93 -35.26
CA HIS A 186 -20.20 -15.72 -36.51
C HIS A 186 -20.46 -16.84 -37.52
N GLU A 187 -20.45 -18.11 -37.08
CA GLU A 187 -20.78 -19.25 -37.95
C GLU A 187 -22.22 -19.17 -38.49
N GLN A 188 -23.20 -18.85 -37.63
CA GLN A 188 -24.58 -18.69 -38.05
C GLN A 188 -24.74 -17.56 -39.07
N MET A 189 -24.11 -16.41 -38.83
CA MET A 189 -24.14 -15.27 -39.75
C MET A 189 -23.45 -15.60 -41.09
N ALA A 190 -22.31 -16.31 -41.06
CA ALA A 190 -21.64 -16.78 -42.27
C ALA A 190 -22.51 -17.74 -43.08
N SER A 191 -23.22 -18.67 -42.42
CA SER A 191 -24.14 -19.61 -43.08
C SER A 191 -25.34 -18.90 -43.72
N LEU A 192 -25.95 -17.92 -43.04
CA LEU A 192 -27.04 -17.10 -43.56
C LEU A 192 -26.60 -16.25 -44.75
N THR A 193 -25.41 -15.67 -44.68
CA THR A 193 -24.82 -14.88 -45.78
C THR A 193 -24.55 -15.76 -47.00
N GLY A 194 -24.02 -16.97 -46.79
CA GLY A 194 -23.83 -17.96 -47.83
C GLY A 194 -25.15 -18.35 -48.52
N PHE A 195 -26.19 -18.64 -47.73
CA PHE A 195 -27.52 -19.01 -48.23
C PHE A 195 -28.20 -17.88 -49.02
N LEU A 196 -28.13 -16.63 -48.54
CA LEU A 196 -28.64 -15.47 -49.27
C LEU A 196 -27.89 -15.27 -50.60
N SER A 197 -26.58 -15.51 -50.62
CA SER A 197 -25.78 -15.43 -51.85
C SER A 197 -26.11 -16.52 -52.87
N SER A 198 -26.53 -17.72 -52.42
CA SER A 198 -26.98 -18.80 -53.31
C SER A 198 -28.37 -18.53 -53.87
N ILE A 199 -29.29 -17.97 -53.07
CA ILE A 199 -30.61 -17.55 -53.56
C ILE A 199 -30.47 -16.45 -54.62
N SER A 200 -29.64 -15.43 -54.35
CA SER A 200 -29.39 -14.35 -55.32
C SER A 200 -28.86 -14.88 -56.66
N ARG A 201 -27.96 -15.87 -56.64
CA ARG A 201 -27.45 -16.50 -57.87
C ARG A 201 -28.47 -17.40 -58.57
N GLY A 202 -29.33 -18.10 -57.83
CA GLY A 202 -30.40 -18.93 -58.40
C GLY A 202 -31.44 -18.10 -59.16
N VAL A 203 -31.90 -17.00 -58.56
CA VAL A 203 -32.90 -16.10 -59.17
C VAL A 203 -32.36 -15.42 -60.44
N ALA A 204 -31.05 -15.13 -60.50
CA ALA A 204 -30.42 -14.56 -61.69
C ALA A 204 -30.32 -15.55 -62.87
N CYS A 205 -30.37 -16.86 -62.61
CA CYS A 205 -30.22 -17.90 -63.63
C CYS A 205 -31.56 -18.34 -64.25
N GLU A 206 -32.70 -18.04 -63.61
CA GLU A 206 -34.06 -18.32 -64.10
C GLU A 206 -34.62 -17.21 -65.02
N GLN A 207 -33.91 -16.10 -65.18
CA GLN A 207 -34.32 -14.95 -66.02
C GLN A 207 -33.62 -14.89 -67.40
N LEU A 208 -32.91 -15.94 -67.81
CA LEU A 208 -32.28 -16.10 -69.14
C LEU A 208 -32.87 -17.32 -69.86
#